data_AF-C3YMR1-F1
#
_entry.id   AF-C3YMR1-F1
#
_cell.length_a   1.000
_cell.length_b   1.000
_cell.length_c   1.000
_cell.angle_alpha   90.00
_cell.angle_beta   90.00
_cell.angle_gamma   90.00
#
_symmetry.space_group_name_H-M   'P 1'
#
loop_
_entity.id
_entity.type
_entity.pdbx_description
1 polymer ?
#
loop_
_entity_poly.entity_id
_entity_poly.type
_entity_poly.pdbx_seq_one_letter_code
_entity_poly.pdbx_strand_id
1 'polypeptide(L)'
;MGMVSSKRLPDAEGWYQVGVVGTGNKVVGAGRLRITDQFLEFIGQDGDIGQWSLTRVLSYGVEPNIFYVQIEEDVVTRTGRYLVFKTPAAGKICRTVERMADKIRKEKQRQESQGNMGQEATAC
;
A
#
# COMPACT_ATOMS: atom_id res chain seq x y z
N MET A 1 17.57 -24.64 34.23
CA MET A 1 17.49 -23.29 33.63
C MET A 1 17.78 -23.41 32.15
N GLY A 2 16.76 -23.70 31.34
CA GLY A 2 16.89 -23.84 29.89
C GLY A 2 16.31 -22.59 29.22
N MET A 3 17.14 -21.87 28.48
CA MET A 3 16.80 -20.63 27.79
C MET A 3 15.53 -20.82 26.94
N VAL A 4 14.51 -20.00 27.20
CA VAL A 4 13.36 -19.87 26.31
C VAL A 4 13.86 -19.24 25.01
N SER A 5 14.13 -20.10 24.03
CA SER A 5 14.29 -19.74 22.63
C SER A 5 13.19 -18.75 22.27
N SER A 6 13.55 -17.49 21.99
CA SER A 6 12.64 -16.48 21.49
C SER A 6 11.95 -17.03 20.26
N LYS A 7 10.76 -17.59 20.47
CA LYS A 7 9.79 -17.85 19.41
C LYS A 7 9.49 -16.48 18.83
N ARG A 8 10.21 -16.13 17.75
CA ARG A 8 9.76 -15.11 16.80
C ARG A 8 8.30 -15.46 16.54
N LEU A 9 7.41 -14.55 16.95
CA LEU A 9 6.01 -14.65 16.61
C LEU A 9 5.96 -14.88 15.09
N PRO A 10 5.24 -15.91 14.61
CA PRO A 10 5.14 -16.18 13.19
C PRO A 10 4.69 -14.90 12.49
N ASP A 11 5.37 -14.54 11.40
CA ASP A 11 4.94 -13.47 10.50
C ASP A 11 3.47 -13.74 10.15
N ALA A 12 2.54 -13.02 10.79
CA ALA A 12 1.13 -13.13 10.48
C ALA A 12 1.00 -12.93 8.97
N GLU A 13 0.39 -13.91 8.28
CA GLU A 13 0.41 -14.01 6.82
C GLU A 13 0.18 -12.63 6.16
N GLY A 14 1.18 -12.17 5.42
CA GLY A 14 1.11 -10.92 4.65
C GLY A 14 1.53 -9.63 5.36
N TRP A 15 1.92 -9.65 6.64
CA TRP A 15 2.47 -8.48 7.33
C TRP A 15 3.99 -8.36 7.19
N TYR A 16 4.47 -7.15 6.92
CA TYR A 16 5.88 -6.79 6.81
C TYR A 16 6.27 -5.86 7.96
N GLN A 17 7.35 -6.16 8.67
CA GLN A 17 7.93 -5.21 9.62
C GLN A 17 8.54 -4.03 8.85
N VAL A 18 8.17 -2.81 9.23
CA VAL A 18 8.60 -1.58 8.56
C VAL A 18 8.96 -0.48 9.57
N GLY A 19 9.95 0.34 9.24
CA GLY A 19 10.20 1.62 9.90
C GLY A 19 9.57 2.75 9.10
N VAL A 20 8.82 3.64 9.73
CA VAL A 20 8.29 4.86 9.10
C VAL A 20 9.42 5.86 8.99
N VAL A 21 9.69 6.34 7.78
CA VAL A 21 10.73 7.33 7.52
C VAL A 21 10.10 8.71 7.41
N GLY A 22 10.52 9.61 8.29
CA GLY A 22 10.12 11.02 8.27
C GLY A 22 11.08 11.89 7.47
N THR A 23 10.89 13.20 7.58
CA THR A 23 11.76 14.20 6.93
C THR A 23 13.23 14.00 7.33
N GLY A 24 14.13 14.06 6.35
CA GLY A 24 15.57 13.87 6.58
C GLY A 24 16.03 12.41 6.65
N ASN A 25 15.26 11.47 6.09
CA ASN A 25 15.60 10.03 6.02
C ASN A 25 15.81 9.36 7.39
N LYS A 26 15.20 9.90 8.44
CA LYS A 26 15.24 9.35 9.80
C LYS A 26 14.03 8.46 10.03
N VAL A 27 14.25 7.30 10.65
CA VAL A 27 13.16 6.44 11.11
C VAL A 27 12.54 7.12 12.32
N VAL A 28 11.28 7.54 12.19
CA VAL A 28 10.51 8.27 13.22
C VAL A 28 9.53 7.38 13.96
N GLY A 29 9.24 6.20 13.42
CA GLY A 29 8.35 5.23 14.03
C GLY A 29 8.58 3.84 13.46
N ALA A 30 7.96 2.84 14.06
CA ALA A 30 8.00 1.46 13.58
C ALA A 30 6.60 0.87 13.58
N GLY A 31 6.36 -0.12 12.72
CA GLY A 31 5.07 -0.76 12.60
C GLY A 31 5.09 -1.96 11.69
N ARG A 32 3.89 -2.40 11.33
CA ARG A 32 3.66 -3.49 10.40
C ARG A 32 2.84 -2.99 9.23
N LEU A 33 3.22 -3.37 8.03
CA LEU A 33 2.57 -3.02 6.77
C LEU A 33 1.99 -4.28 6.13
N ARG A 34 0.76 -4.25 5.66
CA ARG A 34 0.14 -5.30 4.86
C ARG A 34 -0.40 -4.71 3.57
N ILE A 35 -0.35 -5.49 2.50
CA ILE A 35 -0.98 -5.15 1.23
C ILE A 35 -2.05 -6.20 0.98
N THR A 36 -3.29 -5.75 0.85
CA THR A 36 -4.44 -6.57 0.47
C THR A 36 -4.81 -6.31 -0.99
N ASP A 37 -5.88 -6.94 -1.49
CA ASP A 37 -6.35 -6.72 -2.86
C ASP A 37 -6.72 -5.26 -3.15
N GLN A 38 -7.18 -4.52 -2.14
CA GLN A 38 -7.73 -3.17 -2.29
C GLN A 38 -7.00 -2.10 -1.48
N PHE A 39 -6.28 -2.49 -0.43
CA PHE A 39 -5.75 -1.55 0.55
C PHE A 39 -4.28 -1.80 0.87
N LEU A 40 -3.58 -0.69 1.13
CA LEU A 40 -2.33 -0.66 1.87
C LEU A 40 -2.68 -0.35 3.33
N GLU A 41 -2.33 -1.26 4.23
CA GLU A 41 -2.67 -1.17 5.65
C GLU A 41 -1.41 -1.08 6.51
N PHE A 42 -1.44 -0.20 7.49
CA PHE A 42 -0.34 0.04 8.42
C PHE A 42 -0.85 0.03 9.85
N ILE A 43 -0.10 -0.62 10.72
CA ILE A 43 -0.30 -0.62 12.18
C ILE A 43 1.04 -0.25 12.83
N GLY A 44 1.11 0.96 13.38
CA GLY A 44 2.24 1.47 14.16
C GLY A 44 2.33 0.80 15.53
N GLN A 45 3.53 0.82 16.11
CA GLN A 45 3.76 0.32 17.48
C GLN A 45 3.07 1.20 18.53
N ASP A 46 2.90 2.49 18.25
CA ASP A 46 2.26 3.47 19.15
C ASP A 46 0.72 3.46 19.06
N GLY A 47 0.14 2.52 18.29
CA GLY A 47 -1.30 2.41 18.09
C GLY A 47 -1.83 3.16 16.87
N ASP A 48 -0.97 3.82 16.10
CA ASP A 48 -1.34 4.47 14.85
C ASP A 48 -1.85 3.45 13.82
N ILE A 49 -3.00 3.70 13.20
CA ILE A 49 -3.56 2.85 12.15
C ILE A 49 -3.71 3.67 10.88
N GLY A 50 -3.15 3.17 9.78
CA GLY A 50 -3.29 3.75 8.45
C GLY A 50 -3.92 2.74 7.49
N GLN A 51 -4.88 3.20 6.70
CA GLN A 51 -5.47 2.40 5.62
C GLN A 51 -5.65 3.28 4.40
N TRP A 52 -5.10 2.86 3.27
CA TRP A 52 -5.13 3.63 2.02
C TRP A 52 -5.52 2.76 0.84
N SER A 53 -6.42 3.24 -0.02
CA SER A 53 -6.85 2.48 -1.19
C SER A 53 -5.76 2.42 -2.26
N LEU A 54 -5.48 1.23 -2.77
CA LEU A 54 -4.55 1.01 -3.88
C LEU A 54 -5.06 1.62 -5.19
N THR A 55 -6.36 1.88 -5.30
CA THR A 55 -6.96 2.55 -6.47
C THR A 55 -6.54 4.03 -6.57
N ARG A 56 -6.06 4.61 -5.46
CA ARG A 56 -5.68 6.02 -5.31
C ARG A 56 -4.16 6.22 -5.29
N VAL A 57 -3.40 5.16 -5.58
CA VAL A 57 -1.94 5.27 -5.68
C VAL A 57 -1.58 6.07 -6.92
N LEU A 58 -0.91 7.20 -6.71
CA LEU A 58 -0.44 8.10 -7.77
C LEU A 58 0.91 7.63 -8.31
N SER A 59 1.82 7.28 -7.41
CA SER A 59 3.15 6.78 -7.73
C SER A 59 3.68 5.88 -6.62
N TYR A 60 4.61 4.98 -6.96
CA TYR A 60 5.32 4.13 -6.01
C TYR A 60 6.71 3.84 -6.53
N GLY A 61 7.62 3.45 -5.64
CA GLY A 61 8.95 3.05 -6.02
C GLY A 61 9.73 2.44 -4.88
N VAL A 62 10.96 2.05 -5.20
CA VAL A 62 11.82 1.30 -4.29
C VAL A 62 13.27 1.72 -4.46
N GLU A 63 13.93 1.88 -3.32
CA GLU A 63 15.36 2.02 -3.14
C GLU A 63 15.86 0.86 -2.24
N PRO A 64 17.19 0.64 -2.11
CA PRO A 64 17.72 -0.40 -1.23
C PRO A 64 17.16 -0.29 0.19
N ASN A 65 16.33 -1.26 0.57
CA ASN A 65 15.60 -1.32 1.84
C ASN A 65 14.62 -0.16 2.12
N ILE A 66 14.22 0.60 1.10
CA ILE A 66 13.26 1.70 1.23
C ILE A 66 12.16 1.52 0.20
N PHE A 67 10.92 1.50 0.66
CA PHE A 67 9.73 1.53 -0.19
C PHE A 67 9.04 2.87 0.02
N TYR A 68 8.63 3.52 -1.07
CA TYR A 68 7.85 4.76 -0.99
C TYR A 68 6.63 4.69 -1.89
N VAL A 69 5.57 5.36 -1.46
CA VAL A 69 4.30 5.43 -2.18
C VAL A 69 3.64 6.79 -1.96
N GLN A 70 3.14 7.36 -3.04
CA GLN A 70 2.32 8.56 -3.03
C GLN A 70 0.87 8.16 -3.29
N ILE A 71 -0.01 8.54 -2.38
CA ILE A 71 -1.43 8.20 -2.45
C ILE A 71 -2.24 9.49 -2.42
N GLU A 72 -3.24 9.59 -3.28
CA GLU A 72 -4.21 10.67 -3.23
C GLU A 72 -5.05 10.58 -1.94
N GLU A 73 -4.90 11.57 -1.06
CA GLU A 73 -5.59 11.65 0.23
C GLU A 73 -6.92 12.39 0.08
N ASP A 74 -6.94 13.46 -0.71
CA ASP A 74 -8.11 14.28 -0.98
C ASP A 74 -8.39 14.37 -2.48
N VAL A 75 -9.59 13.93 -2.87
CA VAL A 75 -10.05 13.90 -4.27
C VAL A 75 -10.37 15.31 -4.79
N VAL A 76 -10.77 16.22 -3.91
CA VAL A 76 -11.17 17.60 -4.26
C VAL A 76 -9.94 18.46 -4.49
N THR A 77 -8.96 18.39 -3.57
CA THR A 77 -7.72 19.17 -3.67
C THR A 77 -6.62 18.46 -4.45
N ARG A 78 -6.80 17.17 -4.79
CA ARG A 78 -5.78 16.27 -5.34
C ARG A 78 -4.50 16.24 -4.50
N THR A 79 -4.62 16.50 -3.20
CA THR A 79 -3.48 16.49 -2.29
C THR A 79 -3.03 15.06 -2.07
N GLY A 80 -1.77 14.78 -2.38
CA GLY A 80 -1.17 13.47 -2.21
C GLY A 80 -0.41 13.37 -0.89
N ARG A 81 -0.60 12.26 -0.17
CA ARG A 81 0.21 11.88 0.96
C ARG A 81 1.39 11.02 0.52
N TYR A 82 2.59 11.43 0.88
CA TYR A 82 3.82 10.67 0.61
C TYR A 82 4.18 9.83 1.83
N LEU A 83 4.27 8.52 1.64
CA LEU A 83 4.60 7.54 2.68
C LEU A 83 5.92 6.86 2.33
N VAL A 84 6.83 6.80 3.30
CA VAL A 84 8.15 6.19 3.12
C VAL A 84 8.40 5.17 4.23
N PHE A 85 8.78 3.97 3.85
CA PHE A 85 8.95 2.83 4.73
C PHE A 85 10.32 2.19 4.52
N LYS A 86 11.09 2.06 5.59
CA LYS A 86 12.36 1.32 5.62
C LYS A 86 12.12 -0.13 6.00
N THR A 87 12.49 -1.07 5.14
CA THR A 87 12.29 -2.50 5.37
C THR A 87 13.15 -3.36 4.44
N PRO A 88 13.70 -4.49 4.91
CA PRO A 88 14.40 -5.46 4.06
C PRO A 88 13.52 -6.02 2.94
N ALA A 89 12.19 -6.01 3.13
CA ALA A 89 11.22 -6.53 2.19
C ALA A 89 10.79 -5.49 1.11
N ALA A 90 11.46 -4.34 1.00
CA ALA A 90 11.01 -3.22 0.17
C ALA A 90 10.74 -3.61 -1.29
N GLY A 91 11.63 -4.41 -1.89
CA GLY A 91 11.43 -4.92 -3.26
C GLY A 91 10.24 -5.88 -3.40
N LYS A 92 9.93 -6.67 -2.37
CA LYS A 92 8.75 -7.56 -2.37
C LYS A 92 7.46 -6.75 -2.23
N ILE A 93 7.46 -5.75 -1.36
CA ILE A 93 6.34 -4.82 -1.15
C ILE A 93 6.04 -4.06 -2.44
N CYS A 94 7.05 -3.46 -3.08
CA CYS A 94 6.89 -2.73 -4.34
C CYS A 94 6.26 -3.59 -5.44
N ARG A 95 6.78 -4.80 -5.68
CA ARG A 95 6.22 -5.75 -6.65
C ARG A 95 4.79 -6.18 -6.33
N THR A 96 4.45 -6.24 -5.04
CA THR A 96 3.08 -6.59 -4.60
C THR A 96 2.13 -5.44 -4.91
N VAL A 97 2.52 -4.19 -4.61
CA VAL A 97 1.74 -2.98 -4.96
C VAL A 97 1.57 -2.86 -6.46
N GLU A 98 2.64 -3.05 -7.25
CA GLU A 98 2.60 -3.06 -8.71
C GLU A 98 1.58 -4.06 -9.26
N ARG A 99 1.67 -5.32 -8.81
CA ARG A 99 0.74 -6.38 -9.22
C ARG A 99 -0.71 -6.05 -8.88
N MET A 100 -0.97 -5.50 -7.70
CA MET A 100 -2.32 -5.14 -7.27
C MET A 100 -2.85 -3.93 -8.05
N ALA A 101 -2.02 -2.90 -8.27
CA ALA A 101 -2.39 -1.74 -9.07
C ALA A 101 -2.74 -2.14 -10.51
N ASP A 102 -1.97 -3.06 -11.11
CA ASP A 102 -2.26 -3.58 -12.45
C ASP A 102 -3.53 -4.43 -12.50
N LYS A 103 -3.79 -5.24 -11.47
CA LYS A 103 -5.05 -5.99 -11.33
C LYS A 103 -6.24 -5.04 -11.30
N ILE A 104 -6.19 -4.00 -10.45
CA ILE A 104 -7.23 -2.97 -10.34
C ILE A 104 -7.44 -2.24 -11.67
N ARG A 105 -6.38 -1.85 -12.37
CA ARG A 105 -6.48 -1.19 -13.69
C ARG A 105 -7.16 -2.08 -14.72
N LYS A 106 -6.78 -3.36 -14.80
CA LYS A 106 -7.38 -4.33 -15.72
C LYS A 106 -8.85 -4.60 -15.37
N GLU A 107 -9.19 -4.66 -14.09
CA GLU A 107 -10.58 -4.82 -13.63
C GLU A 107 -11.43 -3.59 -13.97
N LYS A 108 -10.93 -2.36 -13.80
CA LYS A 108 -11.60 -1.13 -14.24
C LYS A 108 -11.89 -1.14 -15.75
N GLN A 109 -10.88 -1.46 -16.56
CA GLN A 109 -11.06 -1.54 -18.02
C GLN A 109 -12.09 -2.60 -18.44
N ARG A 110 -12.15 -3.74 -17.73
CA ARG A 110 -13.15 -4.78 -17.99
C ARG A 110 -14.56 -4.32 -17.64
N GLN A 111 -14.74 -3.58 -16.54
CA GLN A 111 -16.04 -3.01 -16.16
C GLN A 111 -16.50 -1.94 -17.16
N GLU A 112 -15.59 -1.07 -17.63
CA GLU A 112 -15.90 -0.10 -18.69
C GLU A 112 -16.24 -0.79 -20.02
N SER A 113 -15.58 -1.90 -20.34
CA SER A 113 -15.87 -2.70 -21.54
C SER A 113 -17.18 -3.48 -21.45
N GLN A 114 -17.69 -3.76 -20.25
CA GLN A 114 -18.97 -4.45 -20.02
C GLN A 114 -20.14 -3.48 -19.74
N GLY A 115 -19.86 -2.22 -19.39
CA GLY A 115 -20.86 -1.18 -19.13
C GLY A 115 -21.33 -0.39 -20.35
N ASN A 116 -20.78 -0.63 -21.55
CA ASN A 116 -21.04 0.18 -22.74
C ASN A 116 -21.99 -0.48 -23.78
N MET A 117 -22.94 -1.31 -23.33
CA MET A 117 -24.07 -1.81 -24.13
C MET A 117 -25.42 -1.44 -23.49
N GLY A 118 -25.65 -0.15 -23.23
CA GLY A 118 -26.88 0.29 -22.58
C GLY A 118 -27.23 1.78 -22.68
N GLN A 119 -26.64 2.52 -23.61
CA GLN A 119 -27.15 3.82 -24.01
C GLN A 119 -27.25 3.85 -25.54
N GLU A 120 -28.23 3.11 -26.05
CA GLU A 120 -28.87 3.51 -27.29
C GLU A 120 -29.38 4.93 -27.12
N ALA A 121 -28.97 5.79 -28.05
CA ALA A 121 -29.44 7.14 -28.19
C ALA A 121 -30.98 7.19 -28.22
N THR A 122 -31.61 7.73 -27.18
CA THR A 122 -32.91 8.35 -27.34
C THR A 122 -32.65 9.79 -27.78
N ALA A 123 -32.80 10.03 -29.08
CA ALA A 123 -32.90 11.38 -29.61
C ALA A 123 -34.33 11.91 -29.38
N CYS A 124 -34.39 13.23 -29.13
CA CYS A 124 -35.54 14.13 -28.97
C CYS A 124 -36.11 14.28 -27.55
#